data_AF-A0A2V9D5B0-F1
#
_entry.id   AF-A0A2V9D5B0-F1
#
_cell.length_a   1.000
_cell.length_b   1.000
_cell.length_c   1.000
_cell.angle_alpha   90.00
_cell.angle_beta   90.00
_cell.angle_gamma   90.00
#
_symmetry.space_group_name_H-M   'P 1'
#
loop_
_entity.id
_entity.type
_entity.pdbx_description
1 polymer ?
#
loop_
_entity_poly.entity_id
_entity_poly.type
_entity_poly.pdbx_seq_one_letter_code
_entity_poly.pdbx_strand_id
1 'polypeptide(L)'
;MRYWKFLAIPTLIAALLSIPRSAPAQVSINIGPEPVCPYGYYDFTPYDCAPYGYYGPEWFSGGVFIGAGSWFHGPHDFHGHVDNRFDPHRGYAGPHPDHGDKPFNHFHGNEMRDGRGHAGGGSHR
;
A
#
# COMPACT_ATOMS: atom_id res chain seq x y z
N MET A 1 12.05 -11.70 64.38
CA MET A 1 11.49 -11.24 63.08
C MET A 1 12.59 -10.70 62.17
N ARG A 2 13.36 -11.57 61.50
CA ARG A 2 14.44 -11.14 60.58
C ARG A 2 14.62 -12.10 59.39
N TYR A 3 13.55 -12.81 59.00
CA TYR A 3 13.55 -13.77 57.88
C TYR A 3 12.53 -13.39 56.80
N TRP A 4 11.47 -12.66 57.19
CA TRP A 4 10.46 -12.16 56.26
C TRP A 4 11.06 -11.26 55.18
N LYS A 5 11.98 -10.35 55.55
CA LYS A 5 12.65 -9.47 54.57
C LYS A 5 13.43 -10.24 53.49
N PHE A 6 13.94 -11.44 53.81
CA PHE A 6 14.67 -12.28 52.87
C PHE A 6 13.76 -13.14 51.98
N LEU A 7 12.51 -13.37 52.36
CA LEU A 7 11.51 -14.11 51.56
C LEU A 7 10.70 -13.21 50.61
N ALA A 8 10.65 -11.90 50.87
CA ALA A 8 9.91 -10.94 50.04
C ALA A 8 10.59 -10.65 48.69
N ILE A 9 11.93 -10.76 48.63
CA ILE A 9 12.71 -10.48 47.42
C ILE A 9 12.54 -11.57 46.35
N PRO A 10 12.70 -12.89 46.65
CA PRO A 10 12.54 -13.92 45.63
C PRO A 10 11.11 -14.02 45.10
N THR A 11 10.11 -13.73 45.94
CA THR A 11 8.70 -13.73 45.54
C THR A 11 8.37 -12.58 44.58
N LEU A 12 8.94 -11.39 44.80
CA LEU A 12 8.77 -10.25 43.89
C LEU A 12 9.45 -10.48 42.54
N ILE A 13 10.64 -11.10 42.53
CA ILE A 13 11.36 -11.46 41.30
C ILE A 13 10.59 -12.52 40.51
N ALA A 14 10.08 -13.56 41.18
CA ALA A 14 9.26 -14.58 40.54
C ALA A 14 7.96 -14.00 39.94
N ALA A 15 7.34 -13.04 40.62
CA ALA A 15 6.17 -12.34 40.11
C ALA A 15 6.50 -11.49 38.86
N LEU A 16 7.63 -10.78 38.83
CA LEU A 16 8.05 -9.98 37.68
C LEU A 16 8.38 -10.83 36.44
N LEU A 17 8.96 -12.01 36.64
CA LEU A 17 9.31 -12.93 35.56
C LEU A 17 8.09 -13.67 34.96
N SER A 18 6.95 -13.65 35.66
CA SER A 18 5.71 -14.30 35.23
C SER A 18 4.82 -13.39 34.37
N ILE A 19 5.24 -12.15 34.08
CA ILE A 19 4.50 -11.25 33.21
C ILE A 19 4.58 -11.81 31.77
N PRO A 20 3.44 -12.19 31.14
CA PRO A 20 3.44 -12.67 29.78
C PRO A 20 3.99 -11.56 28.88
N ARG A 21 5.08 -11.86 28.16
CA ARG A 21 5.59 -10.95 27.13
C ARG A 21 4.59 -10.92 26.00
N SER A 22 4.08 -9.74 25.67
CA SER A 22 3.26 -9.53 24.49
C SER A 22 4.00 -10.10 23.28
N ALA A 23 3.48 -11.17 22.67
CA ALA A 23 4.04 -11.72 21.45
C ALA A 23 3.81 -10.69 20.32
N PRO A 24 4.79 -10.46 19.42
CA PRO A 24 4.51 -9.69 18.23
C PRO A 24 3.39 -10.39 17.43
N ALA A 25 2.29 -9.69 17.17
CA ALA A 25 1.26 -10.17 16.28
C ALA A 25 1.86 -10.29 14.88
N GLN A 26 1.93 -11.52 14.36
CA GLN A 26 2.54 -11.81 13.07
C GLN A 26 1.43 -11.75 12.03
N VAL A 27 1.21 -10.56 11.46
CA VAL A 27 0.26 -10.39 10.34
C VAL A 27 1.02 -10.74 9.06
N SER A 28 0.81 -11.95 8.52
CA SER A 28 1.30 -12.28 7.19
C SER A 28 0.34 -11.71 6.15
N ILE A 29 0.78 -10.68 5.42
CA ILE A 29 0.05 -10.20 4.24
C ILE A 29 0.49 -11.07 3.08
N ASN A 30 -0.38 -11.97 2.61
CA ASN A 30 -0.13 -12.73 1.40
C ASN A 30 -0.55 -11.87 0.21
N ILE A 31 0.42 -11.21 -0.43
CA ILE A 31 0.20 -10.54 -1.71
C ILE A 31 0.08 -11.64 -2.76
N GLY A 32 -1.11 -11.80 -3.33
CA GLY A 32 -1.44 -12.81 -4.32
C GLY A 32 -0.82 -12.52 -5.71
N PRO A 33 -1.30 -13.21 -6.77
CA PRO A 33 -0.94 -12.83 -8.13
C PRO A 33 -1.39 -11.40 -8.46
N GLU A 34 -0.71 -10.77 -9.42
CA GLU A 34 -1.06 -9.44 -9.90
C GLU A 34 -2.51 -9.41 -10.44
N PRO A 35 -3.33 -8.41 -10.07
CA PRO A 35 -4.68 -8.28 -10.59
C PRO A 35 -4.71 -8.14 -12.11
N VAL A 36 -5.61 -8.88 -12.76
CA VAL A 36 -5.81 -8.80 -14.21
C VAL A 36 -6.85 -7.71 -14.50
N CYS A 37 -6.38 -6.48 -14.69
CA CYS A 37 -7.22 -5.32 -14.93
C CYS A 37 -6.93 -4.64 -16.29
N PRO A 38 -7.93 -4.06 -16.98
CA PRO A 38 -7.73 -3.44 -18.29
C PRO A 38 -6.69 -2.31 -18.31
N TYR A 39 -6.62 -1.50 -17.24
CA TYR A 39 -5.78 -0.30 -17.17
C TYR A 39 -4.87 -0.25 -15.94
N GLY A 40 -4.71 -1.40 -15.28
CA GLY A 40 -4.05 -1.50 -13.98
C GLY A 40 -5.02 -1.49 -12.80
N TYR A 41 -4.45 -1.50 -11.62
CA TYR A 41 -5.11 -1.65 -10.32
C TYR A 41 -4.58 -0.59 -9.36
N TYR A 42 -5.35 -0.26 -8.33
CA TYR A 42 -4.87 0.66 -7.29
C TYR A 42 -3.64 0.09 -6.58
N ASP A 43 -2.68 0.94 -6.24
CA ASP A 43 -1.44 0.57 -5.53
C ASP A 43 -1.65 0.26 -4.03
N PHE A 44 -2.89 0.23 -3.57
CA PHE A 44 -3.30 -0.07 -2.20
C PHE A 44 -4.28 -1.23 -2.14
N THR A 45 -4.30 -1.94 -1.00
CA THR A 45 -5.22 -3.05 -0.75
C THR A 45 -6.69 -2.58 -0.79
N PRO A 46 -7.61 -3.33 -1.43
CA PRO A 46 -7.47 -4.71 -1.89
C PRO A 46 -6.96 -4.88 -3.34
N TYR A 47 -6.39 -3.83 -3.95
CA TYR A 47 -5.86 -3.83 -5.32
C TYR A 47 -6.95 -3.99 -6.40
N ASP A 48 -8.08 -3.30 -6.23
CA ASP A 48 -9.16 -3.29 -7.21
C ASP A 48 -8.73 -2.63 -8.53
N CYS A 49 -9.42 -2.95 -9.63
CA CYS A 49 -9.13 -2.39 -10.95
C CYS A 49 -9.36 -0.88 -10.98
N ALA A 50 -8.33 -0.12 -11.34
CA ALA A 50 -8.41 1.34 -11.42
C ALA A 50 -8.99 1.77 -12.78
N PRO A 51 -9.89 2.77 -12.82
CA PRO A 51 -10.45 3.27 -14.06
C PRO A 51 -9.38 3.91 -14.95
N TYR A 52 -9.67 3.96 -16.25
CA TYR A 52 -8.82 4.68 -17.17
C TYR A 52 -8.71 6.15 -16.75
N GLY A 53 -7.48 6.66 -16.73
CA GLY A 53 -7.18 8.02 -16.27
C GLY A 53 -6.68 8.10 -14.82
N TYR A 54 -6.74 7.03 -14.02
CA TYR A 54 -6.09 7.03 -12.70
C TYR A 54 -4.56 7.12 -12.84
N TYR A 55 -3.97 6.29 -13.70
CA TYR A 55 -2.54 6.31 -14.00
C TYR A 55 -2.22 7.19 -15.21
N GLY A 56 -1.13 7.95 -15.11
CA GLY A 56 -0.57 8.71 -16.22
C GLY A 56 0.15 7.82 -17.26
N PRO A 57 0.47 8.37 -18.45
CA PRO A 57 1.16 7.64 -19.52
C PRO A 57 2.47 6.98 -19.11
N GLU A 58 3.14 7.50 -18.09
CA GLU A 58 4.41 7.00 -17.55
C GLU A 58 4.28 5.55 -17.03
N TRP A 59 3.08 5.16 -16.58
CA TRP A 59 2.79 3.81 -16.08
C TRP A 59 2.49 2.79 -17.19
N PHE A 60 2.61 3.19 -18.46
CA PHE A 60 2.31 2.34 -19.60
C PHE A 60 3.51 2.26 -20.55
N SER A 61 3.88 1.04 -20.94
CA SER A 61 4.87 0.78 -21.98
C SER A 61 4.17 0.16 -23.18
N GLY A 62 4.15 0.89 -24.31
CA GLY A 62 3.42 0.45 -25.51
C GLY A 62 1.92 0.25 -25.30
N GLY A 63 1.32 0.97 -24.33
CA GLY A 63 -0.09 0.83 -23.94
C GLY A 63 -0.37 -0.28 -22.92
N VAL A 64 0.66 -1.03 -22.49
CA VAL A 64 0.55 -2.07 -21.46
C VAL A 64 0.93 -1.49 -20.10
N PHE A 65 0.06 -1.67 -19.10
CA PHE A 65 0.35 -1.27 -17.72
C PHE A 65 1.55 -2.05 -17.17
N ILE A 66 2.52 -1.35 -16.59
CA ILE A 66 3.79 -1.96 -16.13
C ILE A 66 3.78 -2.37 -14.65
N GLY A 67 2.63 -2.21 -13.98
CA GLY A 67 2.41 -2.54 -12.57
C GLY A 67 2.46 -1.32 -11.65
N ALA A 68 2.14 -1.53 -10.38
CA ALA A 68 2.37 -0.60 -9.29
C ALA A 68 2.59 -1.35 -7.97
N GLY A 69 3.30 -0.74 -7.03
CA GLY A 69 3.49 -1.30 -5.70
C GLY A 69 4.29 -2.61 -5.70
N SER A 70 3.62 -3.70 -5.31
CA SER A 70 4.26 -5.01 -5.10
C SER A 70 4.60 -5.74 -6.40
N TRP A 71 3.88 -5.46 -7.49
CA TRP A 71 4.08 -6.11 -8.79
C TRP A 71 4.66 -5.15 -9.84
N PHE A 72 5.17 -3.99 -9.43
CA PHE A 72 5.85 -3.08 -10.34
C PHE A 72 7.19 -3.68 -10.80
N HIS A 73 7.38 -3.78 -12.12
CA HIS A 73 8.58 -4.34 -12.75
C HIS A 73 9.46 -3.30 -13.45
N GLY A 74 9.18 -2.01 -13.25
CA GLY A 74 9.92 -0.93 -13.90
C GLY A 74 11.23 -0.53 -13.19
N PRO A 75 11.87 0.55 -13.66
CA PRO A 75 13.11 1.07 -13.08
C PRO A 75 12.98 1.47 -11.60
N HIS A 76 14.06 1.37 -10.84
CA HIS A 76 14.06 1.72 -9.42
C HIS A 76 13.68 3.19 -9.15
N ASP A 77 14.19 4.12 -9.96
CA ASP A 77 13.95 5.56 -9.80
C ASP A 77 12.72 6.03 -10.60
N PHE A 78 11.78 5.11 -10.84
CA PHE A 78 10.56 5.41 -11.56
C PHE A 78 9.65 6.31 -10.72
N HIS A 79 9.15 7.35 -11.37
CA HIS A 79 8.09 8.20 -10.86
C HIS A 79 7.05 8.42 -11.97
N GLY A 80 5.78 8.26 -11.63
CA GLY A 80 4.68 8.47 -12.55
C GLY A 80 3.53 9.20 -11.87
N HIS A 81 2.80 9.98 -12.66
CA HIS A 81 1.67 10.73 -12.13
C HIS A 81 0.45 9.83 -11.94
N VAL A 82 -0.35 10.17 -10.94
CA VAL A 82 -1.70 9.65 -10.74
C VAL A 82 -2.70 10.80 -10.66
N ASP A 83 -3.95 10.52 -11.02
CA ASP A 83 -5.07 11.44 -10.87
C ASP A 83 -6.00 10.93 -9.77
N ASN A 84 -5.82 11.47 -8.57
CA ASN A 84 -6.61 11.10 -7.40
C ASN A 84 -8.10 11.46 -7.49
N ARG A 85 -8.58 12.13 -8.56
CA ARG A 85 -10.03 12.28 -8.80
C ARG A 85 -10.69 10.93 -9.04
N PHE A 86 -9.91 9.92 -9.44
CA PHE A 86 -10.33 8.54 -9.64
C PHE A 86 -10.01 7.64 -8.43
N ASP A 87 -9.59 8.19 -7.29
CA ASP A 87 -9.29 7.45 -6.07
C ASP A 87 -10.56 7.30 -5.20
N PRO A 88 -11.02 6.07 -4.89
CA PRO A 88 -12.18 5.83 -4.02
C PRO A 88 -12.01 6.43 -2.62
N HIS A 89 -10.78 6.47 -2.09
CA HIS A 89 -10.48 7.11 -0.80
C HIS A 89 -10.62 8.64 -0.85
N ARG A 90 -10.60 9.23 -2.05
CA ARG A 90 -10.86 10.66 -2.26
C ARG A 90 -12.27 10.96 -2.80
N GLY A 91 -13.17 9.99 -2.69
CA GLY A 91 -14.58 10.16 -3.01
C GLY A 91 -14.96 9.81 -4.45
N TYR A 92 -14.07 9.16 -5.21
CA TYR A 92 -14.47 8.59 -6.49
C TYR A 92 -15.50 7.48 -6.29
N ALA A 93 -16.64 7.60 -6.97
CA ALA A 93 -17.72 6.62 -6.99
C ALA A 93 -18.19 6.32 -8.41
N GLY A 94 -17.31 6.56 -9.39
CA GLY A 94 -17.59 6.32 -10.80
C GLY A 94 -17.51 4.84 -11.18
N PRO A 95 -17.77 4.52 -12.46
CA PRO A 95 -17.65 3.16 -12.96
C PRO A 95 -16.19 2.69 -12.92
N HIS A 96 -15.96 1.51 -12.36
CA HIS A 96 -14.69 0.81 -12.50
C HIS A 96 -14.67 0.07 -13.84
N PRO A 97 -13.48 -0.16 -14.44
CA PRO A 97 -13.40 -0.74 -15.76
C PRO A 97 -13.59 -2.25 -15.70
N ASP A 98 -14.29 -2.78 -16.69
CA ASP A 98 -14.49 -4.21 -16.91
C ASP A 98 -13.50 -4.75 -17.96
N HIS A 99 -13.31 -6.08 -17.96
CA HIS A 99 -12.47 -6.76 -18.95
C HIS A 99 -12.87 -6.37 -20.39
N GLY A 100 -11.94 -5.73 -21.12
CA GLY A 100 -12.11 -5.38 -22.53
C GLY A 100 -12.57 -3.94 -22.79
N ASP A 101 -12.66 -3.09 -21.76
CA ASP A 101 -12.97 -1.67 -21.93
C ASP A 101 -11.95 -0.95 -22.83
N LYS A 102 -12.39 0.14 -23.48
CA LYS A 102 -11.53 1.00 -24.32
C LYS A 102 -11.14 2.32 -23.63
N PRO A 103 -9.87 2.73 -23.77
CA PRO A 103 -9.36 3.95 -23.14
C PRO A 103 -10.03 5.21 -23.71
N PHE A 104 -10.31 6.19 -22.86
CA PHE A 104 -10.81 7.52 -23.26
C PHE A 104 -9.79 8.60 -22.89
N ASN A 105 -9.40 9.45 -23.83
CA ASN A 105 -8.32 10.41 -23.59
C ASN A 105 -8.70 11.49 -22.56
N HIS A 106 -7.68 12.14 -21.96
CA HIS A 106 -7.69 13.25 -20.97
C HIS A 106 -7.22 12.90 -19.54
N PHE A 107 -5.95 12.50 -19.40
CA PHE A 107 -5.29 12.39 -18.10
C PHE A 107 -4.99 13.78 -17.49
N HIS A 108 -5.26 13.95 -16.19
CA HIS A 108 -4.85 15.15 -15.43
C HIS A 108 -4.23 14.75 -14.09
N GLY A 109 -2.95 14.40 -14.12
CA GLY A 109 -2.19 14.05 -12.92
C GLY A 109 -2.20 15.16 -11.87
N ASN A 110 -2.43 14.78 -10.61
CA ASN A 110 -2.43 15.69 -9.47
C ASN A 110 -1.52 15.24 -8.33
N GLU A 111 -0.88 14.07 -8.45
CA GLU A 111 0.09 13.55 -7.50
C GLU A 111 1.12 12.71 -8.25
N MET A 112 2.37 12.77 -7.80
CA MET A 112 3.44 11.92 -8.30
C MET A 112 3.62 10.74 -7.35
N ARG A 113 3.78 9.53 -7.86
CA ARG A 113 4.10 8.34 -7.05
C ARG A 113 5.31 7.60 -7.59
N ASP A 114 6.09 6.99 -6.68
CA ASP A 114 7.14 6.05 -7.05
C ASP A 114 6.56 4.69 -7.44
N GLY A 115 7.39 3.81 -8.01
CA GLY A 115 6.96 2.44 -8.38
C GLY A 115 6.46 1.59 -7.21
N ARG A 116 6.68 2.00 -5.96
CA ARG A 116 6.19 1.33 -4.75
C ARG A 116 4.86 1.87 -4.23
N GLY A 117 4.33 2.93 -4.85
CA GLY A 117 3.08 3.58 -4.44
C GLY A 117 3.26 4.67 -3.40
N HIS A 118 4.50 5.06 -3.07
CA HIS A 118 4.72 6.20 -2.19
C HIS A 118 4.55 7.50 -2.98
N ALA A 119 3.85 8.46 -2.38
CA ALA A 119 3.81 9.81 -2.92
C ALA A 119 5.23 10.39 -2.99
N GLY A 120 5.64 10.80 -4.19
CA GLY A 120 6.86 11.56 -4.42
C GLY A 120 6.74 12.89 -3.70
N GLY A 121 7.67 13.17 -2.79
CA GLY A 121 7.64 14.32 -1.91
C GLY A 121 7.38 15.63 -2.63
N GLY A 122 6.20 16.21 -2.41
CA GLY A 122 6.04 17.66 -2.44
C GLY A 122 6.79 18.27 -1.26
N SER A 123 8.10 18.47 -1.40
CA SER A 123 8.80 19.44 -0.55
C SER A 123 8.68 20.82 -1.20
N HIS A 124 8.17 21.76 -0.40
CA HIS A 124 8.13 23.23 -0.57
C HIS A 124 6.80 23.85 -1.06
N ARG A 125 5.91 24.17 -0.11
CA ARG A 125 5.82 25.53 0.43
C ARG A 125 5.19 25.58 1.81
#